data_AF-M1TG82-F1
#
_entry.id   AF-M1TG82-F1
#
_cell.length_a   1.000
_cell.length_b   1.000
_cell.length_c   1.000
_cell.angle_alpha   90.00
_cell.angle_beta   90.00
_cell.angle_gamma   90.00
#
_symmetry.space_group_name_H-M   'P 1'
#
loop_
_entity.id
_entity.type
_entity.pdbx_description
1 polymer ?
#
loop_
_entity_poly.entity_id
_entity_poly.type
_entity_poly.pdbx_seq_one_letter_code
_entity_poly.pdbx_strand_id
1 'polypeptide(L)'
;KATSRRNDDPGHASRPFDRDRDGFAMGEGGAVLVLEEFDRAYERGAHIYCEVTGFASRGNAFHMTGLKPDAVEMTAAVEDAMRQGNTRPEEIGYINAHGSGTKQNDRHETGAYKNALGDQAYNVPISSIKSMIGHSLGAIGAIEMATCALVIVRGVVPPTANWENRDPECDLDYTPNEARMAGVDVALSTA
;
A
#
# COMPACT_ATOMS: atom_id res chain seq x y z
N LYS A 1 -19.94 -8.29 -1.41
CA LYS A 1 -20.18 -7.00 -2.13
C LYS A 1 -18.98 -6.12 -1.88
N ALA A 2 -18.56 -5.32 -2.86
CA ALA A 2 -17.25 -4.67 -2.80
C ALA A 2 -17.25 -3.34 -2.01
N THR A 3 -18.34 -2.58 -2.05
CA THR A 3 -18.47 -1.30 -1.34
C THR A 3 -19.04 -1.45 0.07
N SER A 4 -18.60 -0.57 0.98
CA SER A 4 -19.13 -0.46 2.34
C SER A 4 -20.63 -0.15 2.33
N ARG A 5 -21.35 -0.63 3.35
CA ARG A 5 -22.78 -0.33 3.56
C ARG A 5 -23.02 0.56 4.77
N ARG A 6 -21.96 1.07 5.40
CA ARG A 6 -22.01 1.93 6.59
C ARG A 6 -22.45 3.35 6.22
N ASN A 7 -23.73 3.49 5.89
CA ASN A 7 -24.34 4.76 5.53
C ASN A 7 -24.72 5.61 6.76
N ASP A 8 -24.83 4.97 7.92
CA ASP A 8 -25.13 5.56 9.21
C ASP A 8 -23.93 6.29 9.84
N ASP A 9 -22.71 5.90 9.45
CA ASP A 9 -21.46 6.55 9.86
C ASP A 9 -20.46 6.64 8.68
N PRO A 10 -20.70 7.56 7.73
CA PRO A 10 -19.87 7.69 6.54
C PRO A 10 -18.42 8.09 6.84
N GLY A 11 -18.19 8.85 7.92
CA GLY A 11 -16.86 9.33 8.32
C GLY A 11 -15.89 8.20 8.65
N HIS A 12 -16.41 7.07 9.13
CA HIS A 12 -15.62 5.89 9.49
C HIS A 12 -15.90 4.68 8.58
N ALA A 13 -16.50 4.87 7.40
CA ALA A 13 -16.85 3.77 6.51
C ALA A 13 -15.60 3.08 5.92
N SER A 14 -14.58 3.84 5.54
CA SER A 14 -13.33 3.29 5.00
C SER A 14 -12.38 2.90 6.13
N ARG A 15 -12.32 1.61 6.45
CA ARG A 15 -11.52 1.06 7.56
C ARG A 15 -10.67 -0.15 7.13
N PRO A 16 -9.64 0.06 6.29
CA PRO A 16 -8.73 -1.01 5.86
C PRO A 16 -8.15 -1.76 7.05
N PHE A 17 -8.04 -3.09 6.94
CA PHE A 17 -7.48 -4.01 7.93
C PHE A 17 -8.23 -4.10 9.28
N ASP A 18 -9.23 -3.26 9.53
CA ASP A 18 -10.09 -3.32 10.71
C ASP A 18 -11.01 -4.55 10.65
N ARG A 19 -11.21 -5.25 11.78
CA ARG A 19 -12.08 -6.45 11.87
C ARG A 19 -13.48 -6.21 11.32
N ASP A 20 -14.02 -5.02 11.55
CA ASP A 20 -15.42 -4.66 11.28
C ASP A 20 -15.59 -3.98 9.91
N ARG A 21 -14.57 -4.06 9.05
CA ARG A 21 -14.62 -3.63 7.64
C ARG A 21 -15.64 -4.44 6.83
N ASP A 22 -16.39 -3.75 5.97
CA ASP A 22 -17.47 -4.32 5.18
C ASP A 22 -17.42 -3.97 3.68
N GLY A 23 -16.35 -3.33 3.24
CA GLY A 23 -16.09 -2.96 1.85
C GLY A 23 -15.35 -1.63 1.72
N PHE A 24 -15.03 -1.24 0.49
CA PHE A 24 -14.37 0.04 0.22
C PHE A 24 -15.36 1.20 0.17
N ALA A 25 -14.91 2.39 0.56
CA ALA A 25 -15.61 3.65 0.25
C ALA A 25 -15.11 4.18 -1.09
N MET A 26 -16.01 4.50 -2.03
CA MET A 26 -15.62 5.04 -3.33
C MET A 26 -15.07 6.46 -3.16
N GLY A 27 -13.96 6.75 -3.81
CA GLY A 27 -13.36 8.08 -3.86
C GLY A 27 -13.16 8.54 -5.31
N GLU A 28 -12.66 9.75 -5.46
CA GLU A 28 -12.23 10.32 -6.73
C GLU A 28 -10.91 11.07 -6.55
N GLY A 29 -10.19 11.31 -7.64
CA GLY A 29 -8.92 12.03 -7.60
C GLY A 29 -8.04 11.71 -8.80
N GLY A 30 -6.85 12.28 -8.81
CA GLY A 30 -5.83 12.02 -9.82
C GLY A 30 -4.47 12.52 -9.38
N ALA A 31 -3.43 11.89 -9.90
CA ALA A 31 -2.04 12.32 -9.74
C ALA A 31 -1.29 12.07 -11.05
N VAL A 32 -0.28 12.90 -11.31
CA VAL A 32 0.61 12.76 -12.46
C VAL A 32 2.03 12.71 -11.93
N LEU A 33 2.79 11.72 -12.39
CA LEU A 33 4.20 11.56 -12.10
C LEU A 33 5.00 11.89 -13.35
N VAL A 34 6.11 12.61 -13.19
CA VAL A 34 7.05 12.89 -14.27
C VAL A 34 8.28 12.03 -14.04
N LEU A 35 8.51 11.09 -14.95
CA LEU A 35 9.64 10.17 -14.93
C LEU A 35 10.69 10.67 -15.92
N GLU A 36 11.95 10.61 -15.52
CA GLU A 36 13.11 10.98 -16.33
C GLU A 36 14.24 10.01 -16.04
N GLU A 37 15.18 9.90 -16.98
CA GLU A 37 16.44 9.18 -16.76
C GLU A 37 17.26 9.90 -15.67
N PHE A 38 17.86 9.13 -14.77
CA PHE A 38 18.47 9.64 -13.53
C PHE A 38 19.64 10.58 -13.83
N ASP A 39 20.57 10.17 -14.70
CA ASP A 39 21.75 10.97 -15.01
C ASP A 39 21.34 12.31 -15.64
N ARG A 40 20.34 12.33 -16.54
CA ARG A 40 19.79 13.55 -17.12
C ARG A 40 19.15 14.48 -16.09
N ALA A 41 18.30 13.93 -15.21
CA ALA A 41 17.64 14.70 -14.17
C ALA A 41 18.68 15.31 -13.21
N TYR A 42 19.71 14.54 -12.87
CA TYR A 42 20.81 14.97 -12.03
C TYR A 42 21.68 16.05 -12.70
N GLU A 43 22.09 15.85 -13.95
CA GLU A 43 22.90 16.79 -14.75
C GLU A 43 22.24 18.18 -14.84
N ARG A 44 20.92 18.23 -15.03
CA ARG A 44 20.17 19.50 -15.12
C ARG A 44 19.77 20.09 -13.77
N GLY A 45 20.14 19.46 -12.66
CA GLY A 45 19.80 19.90 -11.30
C GLY A 45 18.30 19.84 -10.98
N ALA A 46 17.60 18.84 -11.51
CA ALA A 46 16.19 18.62 -11.20
C ALA A 46 15.98 18.28 -9.72
N HIS A 47 14.83 18.65 -9.17
CA HIS A 47 14.43 18.11 -7.86
C HIS A 47 13.97 16.65 -8.04
N ILE A 48 14.68 15.73 -7.40
CA ILE A 48 14.40 14.29 -7.43
C ILE A 48 13.68 13.92 -6.13
N TYR A 49 12.46 13.40 -6.25
CA TYR A 49 11.69 12.91 -5.10
C TYR A 49 12.11 11.51 -4.67
N CYS A 50 12.24 10.61 -5.64
CA CYS A 50 12.64 9.23 -5.45
C CYS A 50 13.07 8.62 -6.80
N GLU A 51 13.73 7.47 -6.73
CA GLU A 51 14.00 6.59 -7.87
C GLU A 51 12.97 5.45 -7.89
N VAL A 52 12.52 5.04 -9.08
CA VAL A 52 11.71 3.82 -9.24
C VAL A 52 12.65 2.66 -9.53
N THR A 53 13.01 1.89 -8.51
CA THR A 53 14.01 0.82 -8.59
C THR A 53 13.47 -0.51 -9.11
N GLY A 54 12.15 -0.71 -9.10
CA GLY A 54 11.53 -1.93 -9.60
C GLY A 54 10.02 -1.82 -9.79
N PHE A 55 9.49 -2.64 -10.70
CA PHE A 55 8.05 -2.76 -10.96
C PHE A 55 7.69 -4.17 -11.39
N ALA A 56 6.60 -4.72 -10.86
CA ALA A 56 6.11 -6.02 -11.31
C ALA A 56 4.58 -6.07 -11.29
N SER A 57 4.05 -6.90 -12.19
CA SER A 57 2.64 -7.25 -12.23
C SER A 57 2.49 -8.73 -12.55
N ARG A 58 1.47 -9.35 -11.95
CA ARG A 58 1.15 -10.77 -12.08
C ARG A 58 -0.37 -10.93 -12.20
N GLY A 59 -0.80 -11.93 -12.96
CA GLY A 59 -2.22 -12.27 -13.11
C GLY A 59 -2.59 -13.47 -12.24
N ASN A 60 -3.68 -13.37 -11.46
CA ASN A 60 -4.08 -14.44 -10.54
C ASN A 60 -4.68 -15.69 -11.21
N ALA A 61 -5.10 -15.59 -12.48
CA ALA A 61 -5.73 -16.65 -13.27
C ALA A 61 -6.80 -17.47 -12.51
N PHE A 62 -7.53 -16.83 -11.59
CA PHE A 62 -8.42 -17.51 -10.64
C PHE A 62 -9.88 -17.09 -10.79
N HIS A 63 -10.16 -15.81 -10.57
CA HIS A 63 -11.51 -15.26 -10.61
C HIS A 63 -11.44 -13.76 -10.91
N MET A 64 -12.43 -13.22 -11.63
CA MET A 64 -12.44 -11.82 -12.07
C MET A 64 -12.27 -10.79 -10.94
N THR A 65 -12.82 -11.10 -9.76
CA THR A 65 -12.77 -10.21 -8.58
C THR A 65 -12.43 -10.94 -7.29
N GLY A 66 -12.12 -12.24 -7.37
CA GLY A 66 -11.90 -13.09 -6.21
C GLY A 66 -10.42 -13.21 -5.96
N LEU A 67 -10.02 -13.28 -4.69
CA LEU A 67 -8.63 -13.45 -4.28
C LEU A 67 -8.49 -14.76 -3.51
N LYS A 68 -7.41 -15.49 -3.76
CA LYS A 68 -7.08 -16.69 -3.01
C LYS A 68 -6.41 -16.32 -1.69
N PRO A 69 -6.62 -17.10 -0.60
CA PRO A 69 -5.97 -16.84 0.68
C PRO A 69 -4.44 -17.02 0.68
N ASP A 70 -3.88 -17.79 -0.26
CA ASP A 70 -2.44 -18.12 -0.32
C ASP A 70 -1.55 -16.99 -0.87
N ALA A 71 -2.16 -16.02 -1.56
CA ALA A 71 -1.52 -14.79 -2.04
C ALA A 71 -0.26 -14.99 -2.90
N VAL A 72 -0.19 -16.10 -3.62
CA VAL A 72 1.00 -16.53 -4.39
C VAL A 72 1.42 -15.48 -5.43
N GLU A 73 0.47 -14.95 -6.19
CA GLU A 73 0.80 -14.05 -7.31
C GLU A 73 1.21 -12.66 -6.83
N MET A 74 0.62 -12.17 -5.75
CA MET A 74 1.02 -10.91 -5.12
C MET A 74 2.39 -11.05 -4.43
N THR A 75 2.64 -12.18 -3.76
CA THR A 75 3.96 -12.50 -3.19
C THR A 75 5.03 -12.43 -4.27
N ALA A 76 4.81 -13.13 -5.39
CA ALA A 76 5.73 -13.14 -6.52
C ALA A 76 5.94 -11.73 -7.11
N ALA A 77 4.87 -10.92 -7.23
CA ALA A 77 5.00 -9.54 -7.72
C ALA A 77 5.89 -8.69 -6.81
N VAL A 78 5.71 -8.78 -5.48
CA VAL A 78 6.55 -8.06 -4.51
C VAL A 78 8.01 -8.51 -4.62
N GLU A 79 8.26 -9.83 -4.63
CA GLU A 79 9.61 -10.38 -4.77
C GLU A 79 10.29 -9.99 -6.09
N ASP A 80 9.54 -9.98 -7.20
CA ASP A 80 10.05 -9.61 -8.52
C ASP A 80 10.39 -8.12 -8.61
N ALA A 81 9.59 -7.24 -8.00
CA ALA A 81 9.88 -5.82 -7.93
C ALA A 81 11.12 -5.55 -7.06
N MET A 82 11.22 -6.19 -5.89
CA MET A 82 12.39 -6.10 -5.02
C MET A 82 13.66 -6.61 -5.71
N ARG A 83 13.58 -7.70 -6.47
CA ARG A 83 14.71 -8.27 -7.20
C ARG A 83 15.25 -7.33 -8.27
N GLN A 84 14.38 -6.59 -8.98
CA GLN A 84 14.81 -5.61 -9.98
C GLN A 84 15.63 -4.48 -9.35
N GLY A 85 15.21 -4.01 -8.17
CA GLY A 85 15.90 -2.97 -7.41
C GLY A 85 17.03 -3.47 -6.52
N ASN A 86 17.37 -4.77 -6.57
CA ASN A 86 18.30 -5.43 -5.65
C ASN A 86 18.02 -5.10 -4.16
N THR A 87 16.74 -4.94 -3.83
CA THR A 87 16.26 -4.53 -2.50
C THR A 87 16.03 -5.76 -1.64
N ARG A 88 16.64 -5.80 -0.46
CA ARG A 88 16.40 -6.85 0.54
C ARG A 88 15.18 -6.50 1.40
N PRO A 89 14.47 -7.49 1.98
CA PRO A 89 13.33 -7.24 2.86
C PRO A 89 13.63 -6.23 3.96
N GLU A 90 14.82 -6.27 4.57
CA GLU A 90 15.22 -5.39 5.68
C GLU A 90 15.41 -3.93 5.27
N GLU A 91 15.51 -3.65 3.97
CA GLU A 91 15.65 -2.29 3.44
C GLU A 91 14.29 -1.62 3.26
N ILE A 92 13.18 -2.37 3.23
CA ILE A 92 11.83 -1.80 3.15
C ILE A 92 11.52 -1.06 4.46
N GLY A 93 11.39 0.26 4.38
CA GLY A 93 11.07 1.12 5.52
C GLY A 93 9.59 1.47 5.64
N TYR A 94 8.80 1.26 4.58
CA TYR A 94 7.36 1.54 4.56
C TYR A 94 6.64 0.75 3.47
N ILE A 95 5.42 0.29 3.75
CA ILE A 95 4.51 -0.27 2.75
C ILE A 95 3.23 0.58 2.67
N ASN A 96 2.99 1.17 1.51
CA ASN A 96 1.69 1.72 1.15
C ASN A 96 0.84 0.60 0.54
N ALA A 97 -0.04 0.03 1.36
CA ALA A 97 -0.85 -1.09 0.97
C ALA A 97 -1.98 -0.68 0.03
N HIS A 98 -2.48 -1.63 -0.78
CA HIS A 98 -3.72 -1.41 -1.51
C HIS A 98 -4.85 -1.16 -0.52
N GLY A 99 -4.99 -1.97 0.53
CA GLY A 99 -5.86 -1.75 1.69
C GLY A 99 -7.27 -1.28 1.32
N SER A 100 -7.99 -2.07 0.53
CA SER A 100 -9.32 -1.68 0.04
C SER A 100 -10.38 -1.58 1.16
N GLY A 101 -10.19 -2.22 2.32
CA GLY A 101 -11.27 -2.37 3.30
C GLY A 101 -12.22 -3.53 2.99
N THR A 102 -11.92 -4.33 1.96
CA THR A 102 -12.63 -5.59 1.73
C THR A 102 -11.93 -6.72 2.48
N LYS A 103 -12.72 -7.65 3.06
CA LYS A 103 -12.16 -8.76 3.86
C LYS A 103 -11.15 -9.60 3.09
N GLN A 104 -11.49 -9.97 1.85
CA GLN A 104 -10.62 -10.82 1.02
C GLN A 104 -9.29 -10.14 0.68
N ASN A 105 -9.30 -8.84 0.36
CA ASN A 105 -8.12 -8.11 -0.07
C ASN A 105 -7.16 -7.93 1.09
N ASP A 106 -7.64 -7.36 2.19
CA ASP A 106 -6.77 -6.95 3.28
C ASP A 106 -6.07 -8.16 3.92
N ARG A 107 -6.71 -9.33 3.90
CA ARG A 107 -6.11 -10.62 4.29
C ARG A 107 -5.10 -11.13 3.26
N HIS A 108 -5.45 -11.05 1.97
CA HIS A 108 -4.59 -11.47 0.86
C HIS A 108 -3.27 -10.68 0.86
N GLU A 109 -3.33 -9.36 1.00
CA GLU A 109 -2.13 -8.52 1.06
C GLU A 109 -1.29 -8.83 2.29
N THR A 110 -1.94 -8.98 3.46
CA THR A 110 -1.24 -9.37 4.70
C THR A 110 -0.48 -10.69 4.52
N GLY A 111 -1.10 -11.67 3.87
CA GLY A 111 -0.43 -12.93 3.52
C GLY A 111 0.76 -12.72 2.58
N ALA A 112 0.58 -11.93 1.53
CA ALA A 112 1.63 -11.64 0.56
C ALA A 112 2.86 -10.98 1.20
N TYR A 113 2.65 -10.00 2.09
CA TYR A 113 3.76 -9.33 2.79
C TYR A 113 4.54 -10.32 3.66
N LYS A 114 3.85 -11.17 4.43
CA LYS A 114 4.50 -12.18 5.26
C LYS A 114 5.27 -13.21 4.43
N ASN A 115 4.73 -13.60 3.29
CA ASN A 115 5.42 -14.54 2.40
C ASN A 115 6.68 -13.90 1.77
N ALA A 116 6.59 -12.66 1.28
CA ALA A 116 7.67 -12.01 0.54
C ALA A 116 8.77 -11.43 1.45
N LEU A 117 8.41 -10.91 2.63
CA LEU A 117 9.35 -10.27 3.56
C LEU A 117 9.72 -11.17 4.75
N GLY A 118 9.00 -12.28 4.97
CA GLY A 118 9.20 -13.13 6.15
C GLY A 118 8.91 -12.37 7.46
N ASP A 119 9.73 -12.61 8.48
CA ASP A 119 9.60 -11.97 9.79
C ASP A 119 9.72 -10.44 9.72
N GLN A 120 10.41 -9.92 8.70
CA GLN A 120 10.57 -8.49 8.52
C GLN A 120 9.24 -7.77 8.28
N ALA A 121 8.21 -8.46 7.75
CA ALA A 121 6.88 -7.88 7.57
C ALA A 121 6.28 -7.30 8.88
N TYR A 122 6.63 -7.86 10.04
CA TYR A 122 6.15 -7.39 11.35
C TYR A 122 6.86 -6.14 11.86
N ASN A 123 7.99 -5.76 11.26
CA ASN A 123 8.80 -4.60 11.68
C ASN A 123 8.61 -3.39 10.76
N VAL A 124 7.90 -3.55 9.64
CA VAL A 124 7.69 -2.50 8.65
C VAL A 124 6.35 -1.81 8.94
N PRO A 125 6.30 -0.47 9.08
CA PRO A 125 5.03 0.23 9.14
C PRO A 125 4.31 0.11 7.80
N ILE A 126 3.04 -0.27 7.86
CA ILE A 126 2.14 -0.41 6.72
C ILE A 126 1.04 0.63 6.90
N SER A 127 0.51 1.20 5.83
CA SER A 127 -0.74 1.96 5.92
C SER A 127 -1.57 1.86 4.65
N SER A 128 -2.83 2.27 4.72
CA SER A 128 -3.64 2.53 3.52
C SER A 128 -4.26 3.91 3.57
N ILE A 129 -3.85 4.77 2.63
CA ILE A 129 -4.41 6.11 2.50
C ILE A 129 -5.88 6.11 2.04
N LYS A 130 -6.37 5.00 1.48
CA LYS A 130 -7.79 4.81 1.14
C LYS A 130 -8.70 4.95 2.37
N SER A 131 -8.17 4.75 3.58
CA SER A 131 -8.87 5.06 4.84
C SER A 131 -9.32 6.52 4.94
N MET A 132 -8.60 7.44 4.29
CA MET A 132 -8.85 8.88 4.35
C MET A 132 -9.46 9.44 3.06
N ILE A 133 -9.02 8.95 1.89
CA ILE A 133 -9.42 9.51 0.59
C ILE A 133 -10.35 8.60 -0.23
N GLY A 134 -10.70 7.43 0.31
CA GLY A 134 -11.47 6.42 -0.40
C GLY A 134 -10.70 5.76 -1.55
N HIS A 135 -11.39 4.93 -2.31
CA HIS A 135 -10.83 4.19 -3.44
C HIS A 135 -11.26 4.82 -4.77
N SER A 136 -10.34 5.56 -5.40
CA SER A 136 -10.52 6.20 -6.71
C SER A 136 -10.23 5.29 -7.91
N LEU A 137 -10.38 3.98 -7.71
CA LEU A 137 -10.18 2.95 -8.73
C LEU A 137 -8.85 3.13 -9.48
N GLY A 138 -8.88 3.36 -10.80
CA GLY A 138 -7.68 3.48 -11.63
C GLY A 138 -6.77 4.67 -11.29
N ALA A 139 -7.25 5.67 -10.55
CA ALA A 139 -6.43 6.81 -10.15
C ALA A 139 -5.58 6.55 -8.90
N ILE A 140 -5.97 5.58 -8.05
CA ILE A 140 -5.39 5.46 -6.72
C ILE A 140 -3.91 5.09 -6.76
N GLY A 141 -3.49 4.27 -7.73
CA GLY A 141 -2.08 3.86 -7.86
C GLY A 141 -1.13 5.05 -8.06
N ALA A 142 -1.51 6.05 -8.86
CA ALA A 142 -0.70 7.25 -9.04
C ALA A 142 -0.63 8.11 -7.77
N ILE A 143 -1.75 8.22 -7.03
CA ILE A 143 -1.82 8.96 -5.77
C ILE A 143 -0.98 8.26 -4.68
N GLU A 144 -1.01 6.93 -4.66
CA GLU A 144 -0.26 6.10 -3.73
C GLU A 144 1.25 6.14 -4.02
N MET A 145 1.65 6.16 -5.29
CA MET A 145 3.04 6.39 -5.68
C MET A 145 3.53 7.79 -5.29
N ALA A 146 2.71 8.83 -5.49
CA ALA A 146 3.02 10.18 -5.02
C ALA A 146 3.16 10.24 -3.49
N THR A 147 2.34 9.46 -2.78
CA THR A 147 2.42 9.33 -1.31
C THR A 147 3.75 8.69 -0.90
N CYS A 148 4.17 7.58 -1.51
CA CYS A 148 5.46 6.95 -1.22
C CYS A 148 6.63 7.91 -1.43
N ALA A 149 6.63 8.65 -2.55
CA ALA A 149 7.65 9.66 -2.83
C ALA A 149 7.71 10.75 -1.75
N LEU A 150 6.54 11.21 -1.25
CA LEU A 150 6.46 12.18 -0.17
C LEU A 150 6.86 11.60 1.19
N VAL A 151 6.59 10.32 1.45
CA VAL A 151 7.04 9.62 2.67
C VAL A 151 8.57 9.61 2.71
N ILE A 152 9.23 9.25 1.61
CA ILE A 152 10.70 9.25 1.50
C ILE A 152 11.27 10.66 1.76
N VAL A 153 10.73 11.68 1.11
CA VAL A 153 11.24 13.06 1.23
C VAL A 153 10.97 13.67 2.61
N ARG A 154 9.82 13.37 3.23
CA ARG A 154 9.38 14.05 4.46
C ARG A 154 9.64 13.25 5.73
N GLY A 155 9.88 11.94 5.62
CA GLY A 155 10.05 11.05 6.77
C GLY A 155 8.78 10.93 7.62
N VAL A 156 7.61 10.93 6.99
CA VAL A 156 6.30 10.82 7.67
C VAL A 156 5.47 9.74 7.00
N VAL A 157 5.23 8.65 7.73
CA VAL A 157 4.32 7.58 7.32
C VAL A 157 2.88 8.00 7.62
N PRO A 158 1.98 8.02 6.62
CA PRO A 158 0.58 8.33 6.84
C PRO A 158 -0.11 7.24 7.68
N PRO A 159 -1.16 7.57 8.43
CA PRO A 159 -1.91 6.58 9.19
C PRO A 159 -2.87 5.79 8.31
N THR A 160 -3.27 4.62 8.81
CA THR A 160 -4.57 4.03 8.45
C THR A 160 -5.61 4.57 9.42
N ALA A 161 -6.45 5.50 8.95
CA ALA A 161 -7.57 6.03 9.72
C ALA A 161 -8.65 4.96 9.95
N ASN A 162 -9.54 5.21 10.93
CA ASN A 162 -10.70 4.37 11.26
C ASN A 162 -10.36 2.93 11.67
N TRP A 163 -9.10 2.68 12.08
CA TRP A 163 -8.66 1.39 12.58
C TRP A 163 -8.85 1.36 14.11
N GLU A 164 -9.79 0.54 14.57
CA GLU A 164 -10.20 0.50 15.99
C GLU A 164 -10.11 -0.92 16.56
N ASN A 165 -10.39 -1.93 15.73
CA ASN A 165 -10.56 -3.31 16.12
C ASN A 165 -9.59 -4.20 15.33
N ARG A 166 -8.60 -4.75 16.04
CA ARG A 166 -7.65 -5.70 15.46
C ARG A 166 -8.36 -6.92 14.87
N ASP A 167 -8.09 -7.23 13.60
CA ASP A 167 -8.46 -8.50 12.96
C ASP A 167 -7.31 -9.50 13.19
N PRO A 168 -7.53 -10.70 13.76
CA PRO A 168 -6.49 -11.71 13.90
C PRO A 168 -5.87 -12.17 12.58
N GLU A 169 -6.57 -12.01 11.45
CA GLU A 169 -6.05 -12.35 10.11
C GLU A 169 -5.29 -11.18 9.44
N CYS A 170 -5.35 -9.99 10.03
CA CYS A 170 -4.57 -8.81 9.65
C CYS A 170 -3.73 -8.39 10.86
N ASP A 171 -2.58 -9.03 11.03
CA ASP A 171 -1.79 -9.06 12.27
C ASP A 171 -0.50 -8.21 12.24
N LEU A 172 -0.30 -7.42 11.18
CA LEU A 172 0.86 -6.53 11.00
C LEU A 172 0.62 -5.12 11.59
N ASP A 173 1.64 -4.27 11.54
CA ASP A 173 1.55 -2.87 11.97
C ASP A 173 0.96 -1.98 10.87
N TYR A 174 -0.35 -1.72 10.92
CA TYR A 174 -1.04 -0.88 9.94
C TYR A 174 -1.03 0.61 10.27
N THR A 175 -0.13 1.07 11.14
CA THR A 175 0.02 2.49 11.51
C THR A 175 -1.33 3.15 11.87
N PRO A 176 -2.01 2.68 12.93
CA PRO A 176 -3.40 3.07 13.19
C PRO A 176 -3.53 4.53 13.63
N ASN A 177 -4.42 5.27 12.98
CA ASN A 177 -4.97 6.60 13.32
C ASN A 177 -4.01 7.79 13.37
N GLU A 178 -2.76 7.61 13.81
CA GLU A 178 -1.78 8.69 13.94
C GLU A 178 -0.60 8.48 12.99
N ALA A 179 -0.21 9.56 12.30
CA ALA A 179 0.95 9.54 11.44
C ALA A 179 2.22 9.27 12.26
N ARG A 180 3.18 8.56 11.66
CA ARG A 180 4.44 8.20 12.32
C ARG A 180 5.62 8.90 11.66
N MET A 181 6.41 9.60 12.45
CA MET A 181 7.73 10.07 12.00
C MET A 181 8.67 8.86 11.87
N ALA A 182 9.18 8.61 10.68
CA ALA A 182 10.13 7.54 10.40
C ALA A 182 10.99 7.93 9.19
N GLY A 183 12.31 7.79 9.30
CA GLY A 183 13.19 7.88 8.12
C GLY A 183 12.91 6.68 7.21
N VAL A 184 12.54 6.94 5.96
CA VAL A 184 12.19 5.90 4.99
C VAL A 184 13.05 6.12 3.74
N ASP A 185 13.98 5.19 3.49
CA ASP A 185 14.80 5.20 2.28
C ASP A 185 14.15 4.40 1.14
N VAL A 186 13.44 3.32 1.48
CA VAL A 186 12.72 2.48 0.51
C VAL A 186 11.27 2.29 0.93
N ALA A 187 10.36 2.61 0.02
CA ALA A 187 8.93 2.40 0.17
C ALA A 187 8.40 1.45 -0.91
N LEU A 188 7.52 0.52 -0.52
CA LEU A 188 6.80 -0.37 -1.43
C LEU A 188 5.35 0.10 -1.57
N SER A 189 4.83 0.15 -2.79
CA SER A 189 3.40 0.38 -3.08
C SER A 189 2.80 -0.88 -3.71
N THR A 190 1.59 -1.28 -3.30
CA THR A 190 0.91 -2.48 -3.85
C THR A 190 -0.42 -2.22 -4.53
N ALA A 191 -0.66 -0.99 -4.98
CA ALA A 191 -1.86 -0.65 -5.76
C ALA A 191 -1.81 -0.96 -7.25
#